data_AF-A0A2D8MBS6-F1
#
_entry.id   AF-A0A2D8MBS6-F1
#
_cell.length_a   1.000
_cell.length_b   1.000
_cell.length_c   1.000
_cell.angle_alpha   90.00
_cell.angle_beta   90.00
_cell.angle_gamma   90.00
#
_symmetry.space_group_name_H-M   'P 1'
#
loop_
_entity.id
_entity.type
_entity.pdbx_description
1 polymer ?
#
loop_
_entity_poly.entity_id
_entity_poly.type
_entity_poly.pdbx_seq_one_letter_code
_entity_poly.pdbx_strand_id
1 'polypeptide(L)'
;MRLRNRINPVGGFADFWTEWKRPTPYRWPILAASFAMSGTLLFWITRENYFYPPEQPKVTYITTFAEGRTDEEIRQSNIENQKLKEERAAERARIEERKRDIYRTLGAASGMDVEAMEAEAEAERLAEERAEQERLDRLFGERDDSPREEQADSAVETGGE
;
A
#
# COMPACT_ATOMS: atom_id res chain seq x y z
N MET A 1 -45.68 18.35 7.55
CA MET A 1 -45.37 19.79 7.30
C MET A 1 -46.32 20.70 8.09
N ARG A 2 -46.10 20.92 9.40
CA ARG A 2 -47.04 21.69 10.27
C ARG A 2 -46.38 22.80 11.11
N LEU A 3 -45.06 22.98 11.00
CA LEU A 3 -44.30 23.97 11.80
C LEU A 3 -44.27 25.38 11.17
N ARG A 4 -44.40 25.49 9.84
CA ARG A 4 -44.21 26.77 9.12
C ARG A 4 -45.33 27.80 9.36
N ASN A 5 -46.52 27.39 9.80
CA ASN A 5 -47.65 28.29 10.10
C ASN A 5 -47.75 28.72 11.57
N ARG A 6 -46.86 28.23 12.45
CA ARG A 6 -46.84 28.60 13.89
C ARG A 6 -45.81 29.65 14.25
N ILE A 7 -44.89 29.95 13.34
CA ILE A 7 -43.81 30.89 13.57
C ILE A 7 -44.23 32.22 12.94
N ASN A 8 -44.53 33.21 13.78
CA ASN A 8 -44.75 34.59 13.35
C ASN A 8 -43.42 35.35 13.52
N PRO A 9 -42.58 35.46 12.47
CA PRO A 9 -41.27 36.09 12.58
C PRO A 9 -41.39 37.57 12.98
N VAL A 10 -42.40 38.27 12.47
CA VAL A 10 -42.62 39.70 12.76
C VAL A 10 -42.96 39.91 14.23
N GLY A 11 -43.83 39.07 14.79
CA GLY A 11 -44.18 39.10 16.22
C GLY A 11 -42.96 38.81 17.12
N GLY A 12 -42.16 37.80 16.77
CA GLY A 12 -40.96 37.44 17.53
C GLY A 12 -39.91 38.57 17.57
N PHE A 13 -39.71 39.29 16.47
CA PHE A 13 -38.82 40.47 16.46
C PHE A 13 -39.36 41.62 17.32
N ALA A 14 -40.67 41.87 17.30
CA ALA A 14 -41.30 42.91 18.12
C ALA A 14 -41.21 42.60 19.62
N ASP A 15 -41.42 41.34 20.01
CA ASP A 15 -41.27 40.86 21.39
C ASP A 15 -39.82 40.97 21.86
N PHE A 16 -38.86 40.57 21.01
CA PHE A 16 -37.43 40.73 21.29
C PHE A 16 -37.03 42.20 21.47
N TRP A 17 -37.49 43.09 20.60
CA TRP A 17 -37.20 44.53 20.69
C TRP A 17 -37.78 45.17 21.94
N THR A 18 -38.95 44.71 22.37
CA THR A 18 -39.59 45.14 23.61
C THR A 18 -38.77 44.74 24.84
N GLU A 19 -38.29 43.49 24.88
CA GLU A 19 -37.40 43.02 25.96
C GLU A 19 -36.04 43.75 25.93
N TRP A 20 -35.50 43.98 24.73
CA TRP A 20 -34.26 44.73 24.52
C TRP A 20 -34.36 46.20 24.96
N LYS A 21 -35.54 46.79 25.11
CA LYS A 21 -35.70 48.18 25.59
C LYS A 21 -35.93 48.33 27.10
N ARG A 22 -36.22 47.25 27.83
CA ARG A 22 -36.39 47.30 29.29
C ARG A 22 -35.14 47.86 29.99
N PRO A 23 -35.14 48.29 31.24
CA PRO A 23 -33.90 48.61 31.94
C PRO A 23 -33.49 47.40 32.79
N THR A 24 -32.63 46.53 32.27
CA THR A 24 -32.05 45.42 33.05
C THR A 24 -30.54 45.62 33.23
N PRO A 25 -30.01 45.48 34.46
CA PRO A 25 -28.62 45.85 34.76
C PRO A 25 -27.58 44.94 34.10
N TYR A 26 -27.94 43.70 33.75
CA TYR A 26 -27.00 42.67 33.30
C TYR A 26 -26.96 42.44 31.77
N ARG A 27 -27.56 43.30 30.95
CA ARG A 27 -27.66 43.13 29.49
C ARG A 27 -26.31 42.99 28.81
N TRP A 28 -25.48 44.00 29.00
CA TRP A 28 -24.17 44.09 28.39
C TRP A 28 -23.23 43.00 28.94
N PRO A 29 -23.19 42.71 30.26
CA PRO A 29 -22.42 41.59 30.79
C PRO A 29 -22.79 40.24 30.18
N ILE A 30 -24.08 39.89 30.11
CA ILE A 30 -24.53 38.59 29.59
C ILE A 30 -24.26 38.50 28.09
N LEU A 31 -24.50 39.57 27.34
CA LEU A 31 -24.24 39.61 25.90
C LEU A 31 -22.73 39.50 25.61
N ALA A 32 -21.90 40.25 26.35
CA ALA A 32 -20.45 40.18 26.24
C ALA A 32 -19.93 38.78 26.59
N ALA A 33 -20.43 38.15 27.66
CA ALA A 33 -20.04 36.78 28.03
C ALA A 33 -20.41 35.76 26.95
N SER A 34 -21.59 35.91 26.34
CA SER A 34 -22.08 35.03 25.27
C SER A 34 -21.25 35.18 23.99
N PHE A 35 -20.95 36.42 23.62
CA PHE A 35 -20.06 36.72 22.49
C PHE A 35 -18.62 36.29 22.76
N ALA A 36 -18.13 36.43 23.99
CA ALA A 36 -16.79 35.98 24.36
C ALA A 36 -16.69 34.46 24.23
N MET A 37 -17.62 33.69 24.82
CA MET A 37 -17.59 32.22 24.69
C MET A 37 -17.64 31.75 23.24
N SER A 38 -18.57 32.27 22.45
CA SER A 38 -18.74 31.87 21.04
C SER A 38 -17.55 32.36 20.18
N GLY A 39 -17.10 33.58 20.43
CA GLY A 39 -16.00 34.21 19.70
C GLY A 39 -14.66 33.54 19.99
N THR A 40 -14.40 33.10 21.22
CA THR A 40 -13.18 32.36 21.57
C THR A 40 -13.10 31.04 20.82
N LEU A 41 -14.22 30.29 20.73
CA LEU A 41 -14.26 29.04 19.97
C LEU A 41 -13.98 29.28 18.48
N LEU A 42 -14.66 30.25 17.87
CA LEU A 42 -14.45 30.59 16.46
C LEU A 42 -13.03 31.10 16.19
N PHE A 43 -12.50 31.97 17.05
CA PHE A 43 -11.13 32.45 16.97
C PHE A 43 -10.12 31.30 17.01
N TRP A 44 -10.34 30.32 17.88
CA TRP A 44 -9.46 29.14 17.97
C TRP A 44 -9.47 28.33 16.67
N ILE A 45 -10.66 28.10 16.08
CA ILE A 45 -10.80 27.41 14.78
C ILE A 45 -10.06 28.17 13.67
N THR A 46 -10.07 29.51 13.66
CA THR A 46 -9.37 30.28 12.62
C THR A 46 -7.84 30.16 12.68
N ARG A 47 -7.28 29.63 13.77
CA ARG A 47 -5.83 29.43 13.92
C ARG A 47 -5.36 28.05 13.49
N GLU A 48 -6.27 27.17 13.11
CA GLU A 48 -5.92 25.83 12.63
C GLU A 48 -5.24 25.94 11.26
N ASN A 49 -4.04 25.39 11.14
CA ASN A 49 -3.32 25.35 9.87
C ASN A 49 -3.71 24.08 9.13
N TYR A 50 -4.41 24.23 8.01
CA TYR A 50 -4.69 23.10 7.13
C TYR A 50 -3.43 22.76 6.33
N PHE A 51 -2.79 21.64 6.68
CA PHE A 51 -1.71 21.07 5.88
C PHE A 51 -2.32 20.35 4.67
N TYR A 52 -2.14 20.93 3.48
CA TYR A 52 -2.52 20.27 2.24
C TYR A 52 -1.75 18.94 2.12
N PRO A 53 -2.42 17.83 1.76
CA PRO A 53 -1.72 16.57 1.53
C PRO A 53 -0.63 16.78 0.46
N PRO A 54 0.55 16.14 0.58
CA PRO A 54 1.63 16.33 -0.38
C PRO A 54 1.13 16.02 -1.80
N GLU A 55 1.53 16.82 -2.78
CA GLU A 55 1.25 16.54 -4.19
C GLU A 55 1.77 15.14 -4.55
N GLN A 56 1.01 14.39 -5.33
CA GLN A 56 1.46 13.06 -5.77
C GLN A 56 2.78 13.19 -6.54
N PRO A 57 3.76 12.32 -6.29
CA PRO A 57 5.05 12.39 -6.96
C PRO A 57 4.86 12.18 -8.46
N LYS A 58 5.43 13.07 -9.27
CA LYS A 58 5.47 12.92 -10.72
C LYS A 58 6.53 11.88 -11.07
N VAL A 59 6.11 10.71 -11.54
CA VAL A 59 7.00 9.63 -11.98
C VAL A 59 7.37 9.84 -13.44
N THR A 60 8.64 10.13 -13.72
CA THR A 60 9.19 10.12 -15.09
C THR A 60 9.75 8.73 -15.37
N TYR A 61 9.11 7.99 -16.26
CA TYR A 61 9.63 6.71 -16.74
C TYR A 61 10.74 6.96 -17.76
N ILE A 62 11.93 6.40 -17.51
CA ILE A 62 13.03 6.37 -18.47
C ILE A 62 13.01 4.99 -19.10
N THR A 63 12.54 4.87 -20.34
CA THR A 63 12.52 3.60 -21.06
C THR A 63 13.80 3.42 -21.87
N THR A 64 14.48 2.29 -21.70
CA THR A 64 15.67 1.94 -22.51
C THR A 64 15.31 1.30 -23.85
N PHE A 65 14.05 0.90 -24.02
CA PHE A 65 13.56 0.32 -25.26
C PHE A 65 13.08 1.41 -26.22
N ALA A 66 13.31 1.20 -27.52
CA ALA A 66 12.81 2.10 -28.57
C ALA A 66 11.27 2.16 -28.53
N GLU A 67 10.73 3.37 -28.63
CA GLU A 67 9.28 3.58 -28.75
C GLU A 67 8.77 3.00 -30.07
N GLY A 68 7.58 2.38 -30.05
CA GLY A 68 6.91 1.87 -31.26
C GLY A 68 7.36 0.49 -31.75
N ARG A 69 8.12 -0.28 -30.95
CA ARG A 69 8.40 -1.69 -31.27
C ARG A 69 7.12 -2.50 -31.35
N THR A 70 7.03 -3.35 -32.36
CA THR A 70 5.95 -4.32 -32.49
C THR A 70 6.16 -5.51 -31.53
N ASP A 71 5.06 -6.15 -31.14
CA ASP A 71 5.10 -7.36 -30.29
C ASP A 71 5.98 -8.47 -30.89
N GLU A 72 6.02 -8.58 -32.22
CA GLU A 72 6.88 -9.53 -32.92
C GLU A 72 8.36 -9.25 -32.68
N GLU A 73 8.78 -7.99 -32.84
CA GLU A 73 10.17 -7.58 -32.63
C GLU A 73 10.58 -7.76 -31.17
N ILE A 74 9.65 -7.55 -30.22
CA ILE A 74 9.88 -7.83 -28.79
C ILE A 74 10.10 -9.33 -28.59
N ARG A 75 9.27 -10.18 -29.18
CA ARG A 75 9.38 -11.63 -29.05
C ARG A 75 10.70 -12.16 -29.62
N GLN A 76 11.09 -11.73 -30.82
CA GLN A 76 12.36 -12.16 -31.43
C GLN A 76 13.56 -11.74 -30.58
N SER A 77 13.59 -10.50 -30.13
CA SER A 77 14.66 -10.00 -29.25
C SER A 77 14.73 -10.74 -27.92
N ASN A 78 13.59 -11.13 -27.34
CA ASN A 78 13.58 -11.94 -26.12
C ASN A 78 14.13 -13.35 -26.37
N ILE A 79 13.78 -13.99 -27.49
CA ILE A 79 14.30 -15.32 -27.85
C ILE A 79 15.82 -15.27 -28.03
N GLU A 80 16.33 -14.27 -28.73
CA GLU A 80 17.78 -14.09 -28.91
C GLU A 80 18.50 -13.87 -27.58
N ASN A 81 17.96 -13.01 -26.72
CA ASN A 81 18.51 -12.77 -25.40
C ASN A 81 18.48 -14.03 -24.52
N GLN A 82 17.42 -14.82 -24.64
CA GLN A 82 17.27 -16.08 -23.91
C GLN A 82 18.33 -17.10 -24.34
N LYS A 83 18.58 -17.24 -25.65
CA LYS A 83 19.65 -18.10 -26.17
C LYS A 83 21.03 -17.68 -25.64
N LEU A 84 21.34 -16.39 -25.69
CA LEU A 84 22.61 -15.86 -25.15
C LEU A 84 22.74 -16.07 -23.64
N LYS A 85 21.62 -15.98 -22.91
CA LYS A 85 21.58 -16.24 -21.47
C LYS A 85 21.84 -17.71 -21.18
N GLU A 86 21.21 -18.61 -21.92
CA GLU A 86 21.38 -20.06 -21.79
C GLU A 86 22.80 -20.50 -22.11
N GLU A 87 23.40 -19.98 -23.19
CA GLU A 87 24.80 -20.24 -23.55
C GLU A 87 25.75 -19.82 -22.42
N ARG A 88 25.59 -18.59 -21.92
CA ARG A 88 26.39 -18.08 -20.80
C ARG A 88 26.17 -18.86 -19.51
N ALA A 89 24.95 -19.33 -19.26
CA ALA A 89 24.65 -20.15 -18.09
C ALA A 89 25.30 -21.54 -18.21
N ALA A 90 25.24 -22.17 -19.38
CA ALA A 90 25.90 -23.45 -19.64
C ALA A 90 27.43 -23.34 -19.47
N GLU A 91 28.03 -22.25 -19.97
CA GLU A 91 29.45 -22.02 -19.78
C GLU A 91 29.84 -21.84 -18.31
N ARG A 92 29.05 -21.05 -17.55
CA ARG A 92 29.28 -20.86 -16.11
C ARG A 92 29.14 -22.17 -15.35
N ALA A 93 28.11 -22.97 -15.64
CA ALA A 93 27.90 -24.27 -15.02
C ALA A 93 29.10 -25.20 -15.25
N ARG A 94 29.63 -25.25 -16.48
CA ARG A 94 30.86 -26.00 -16.81
C ARG A 94 32.07 -25.52 -16.00
N ILE A 95 32.23 -24.20 -15.87
CA ILE A 95 33.33 -23.61 -15.09
C ILE A 95 33.18 -23.94 -13.60
N GLU A 96 31.97 -23.84 -13.06
CA GLU A 96 31.68 -24.16 -11.65
C GLU A 96 31.87 -25.63 -11.35
N GLU A 97 31.42 -26.53 -12.21
CA GLU A 97 31.68 -27.96 -12.09
C GLU A 97 33.18 -28.25 -12.05
N ARG A 98 33.95 -27.67 -12.98
CA ARG A 98 35.40 -27.80 -12.99
C ARG A 98 36.05 -27.22 -11.72
N LYS A 99 35.55 -26.10 -11.22
CA LYS A 99 36.03 -25.53 -9.94
C LYS A 99 35.76 -26.49 -8.78
N ARG A 100 34.54 -27.03 -8.67
CA ARG A 100 34.19 -28.00 -7.62
C ARG A 100 35.10 -29.23 -7.67
N ASP A 101 35.36 -29.75 -8.87
CA ASP A 101 36.25 -30.90 -9.05
C ASP A 101 37.69 -30.59 -8.62
N ILE A 102 38.22 -29.42 -8.98
CA ILE A 102 39.55 -28.96 -8.53
C ILE A 102 39.60 -28.83 -7.01
N TYR A 103 38.58 -28.25 -6.38
CA TYR A 103 38.55 -28.12 -4.92
C TYR A 103 38.39 -29.47 -4.21
N ARG A 104 37.58 -30.38 -4.74
CA ARG A 104 37.44 -31.75 -4.22
C ARG A 104 38.77 -32.50 -4.27
N THR A 105 39.44 -32.46 -5.41
CA THR A 105 40.75 -33.12 -5.59
C THR A 105 41.83 -32.51 -4.70
N LEU A 106 41.84 -31.18 -4.53
CA LEU A 106 42.74 -30.50 -3.60
C LEU A 106 42.47 -30.87 -2.14
N GLY A 107 41.20 -30.98 -1.74
CA GLY A 107 40.81 -31.38 -0.38
C GLY A 107 41.23 -32.81 -0.06
N ALA A 108 40.97 -33.73 -0.99
CA ALA A 108 41.40 -35.13 -0.88
C ALA A 108 42.93 -35.25 -0.81
N ALA A 109 43.66 -34.51 -1.65
CA ALA A 109 45.13 -34.50 -1.63
C ALA A 109 45.71 -33.89 -0.34
N SER A 110 44.97 -32.98 0.30
CA SER A 110 45.35 -32.36 1.59
C SER A 110 44.99 -33.22 2.80
N GLY A 111 44.41 -34.42 2.59
CA GLY A 111 44.05 -35.37 3.63
C GLY A 111 42.71 -35.11 4.32
N MET A 112 41.82 -34.29 3.74
CA MET A 112 40.45 -34.12 4.21
C MET A 112 39.52 -35.20 3.62
N ASP A 113 38.58 -35.70 4.43
CA ASP A 113 37.53 -36.62 4.00
C ASP A 113 36.38 -35.85 3.32
N VAL A 114 36.51 -35.63 2.01
CA VAL A 114 35.57 -34.82 1.23
C VAL A 114 34.21 -35.51 1.05
N GLU A 115 34.17 -36.85 1.04
CA GLU A 115 32.94 -37.61 0.86
C GLU A 115 32.04 -37.50 2.10
N ALA A 116 32.62 -37.63 3.29
CA ALA A 116 31.87 -37.45 4.53
C ALA A 116 31.32 -36.01 4.68
N MET A 117 32.12 -35.00 4.29
CA MET A 117 31.69 -33.60 4.32
C MET A 117 30.59 -33.29 3.30
N GLU A 118 30.65 -33.85 2.08
CA GLU A 118 29.58 -33.68 1.08
C GLU A 118 28.26 -34.30 1.56
N ALA A 119 28.31 -35.49 2.18
CA ALA A 119 27.13 -36.17 2.72
C ALA A 119 26.47 -35.41 3.90
N GLU A 120 27.29 -34.85 4.81
CA GLU A 120 26.80 -34.01 5.91
C GLU A 120 26.16 -32.72 5.38
N ALA A 121 26.79 -32.06 4.41
CA ALA A 121 26.27 -30.85 3.79
C ALA A 121 24.95 -31.08 3.04
N GLU A 122 24.79 -32.22 2.34
CA GLU A 122 23.52 -32.58 1.70
C GLU A 122 22.41 -32.81 2.72
N ALA A 123 22.71 -33.49 3.84
CA ALA A 123 21.75 -33.73 4.91
C ALA A 123 21.30 -32.42 5.58
N GLU A 124 22.22 -31.49 5.81
CA GLU A 124 21.93 -30.16 6.36
C GLU A 124 21.06 -29.33 5.39
N ARG A 125 21.41 -29.30 4.11
CA ARG A 125 20.62 -28.61 3.07
C ARG A 125 19.19 -29.14 2.98
N LEU A 126 18.99 -30.46 2.98
CA LEU A 126 17.65 -31.06 2.96
C LEU A 126 16.85 -30.75 4.23
N ALA A 127 17.51 -30.62 5.38
CA ALA A 127 16.86 -30.19 6.62
C ALA A 127 16.45 -28.71 6.56
N GLU A 128 17.31 -27.85 6.04
CA GLU A 128 17.04 -26.42 5.86
C GLU A 128 15.91 -26.17 4.85
N GLU A 129 15.95 -26.84 3.69
CA GLU A 129 14.90 -26.73 2.66
C GLU A 129 13.53 -27.16 3.20
N ARG A 130 13.46 -28.21 4.02
CA ARG A 130 12.21 -28.61 4.69
C ARG A 130 11.74 -27.59 5.72
N ALA A 131 12.64 -27.07 6.55
CA ALA A 131 12.31 -26.05 7.54
C ALA A 131 11.85 -24.74 6.87
N GLU A 132 12.43 -24.37 5.73
CA GLU A 132 12.01 -23.22 4.94
C GLU A 132 10.64 -23.44 4.30
N GLN A 133 10.38 -24.63 3.72
CA GLN A 133 9.05 -24.98 3.20
C GLN A 133 7.98 -24.91 4.30
N GLU A 134 8.23 -25.50 5.48
CA GLU A 134 7.31 -25.41 6.62
C GLU A 134 7.07 -23.97 7.09
N ARG A 135 8.10 -23.12 7.03
CA ARG A 135 7.99 -21.69 7.35
C ARG A 135 7.14 -20.95 6.31
N LEU A 136 7.37 -21.22 5.03
CA LEU A 136 6.59 -20.61 3.93
C LEU A 136 5.13 -21.06 4.01
N ASP A 137 4.87 -22.34 4.21
CA ASP A 137 3.53 -22.89 4.37
C ASP A 137 2.81 -22.28 5.58
N ARG A 138 3.50 -22.02 6.69
CA ARG A 138 2.91 -21.30 7.83
C ARG A 138 2.55 -19.85 7.49
N LEU A 139 3.38 -19.16 6.71
CA LEU A 139 3.19 -17.74 6.37
C LEU A 139 2.12 -17.52 5.28
N PHE A 140 1.93 -18.51 4.39
CA PHE A 140 1.04 -18.40 3.23
C PHE A 140 -0.18 -19.34 3.30
N GLY A 141 -0.14 -20.41 4.09
CA GLY A 141 -1.23 -21.38 4.26
C GLY A 141 -2.42 -20.87 5.07
N GLU A 142 -2.24 -19.88 5.96
CA GLU A 142 -3.35 -19.25 6.70
C GLU A 142 -4.26 -18.35 5.81
N ARG A 143 -3.90 -18.09 4.55
CA ARG A 143 -4.67 -17.18 3.67
C ARG A 143 -5.76 -17.86 2.84
N ASP A 144 -5.87 -19.19 2.83
CA ASP A 144 -6.90 -19.90 2.04
C ASP A 144 -8.18 -20.23 2.85
N ASP A 145 -8.24 -19.87 4.14
CA ASP A 145 -9.38 -20.13 5.04
C ASP A 145 -10.31 -18.91 5.22
N SER A 146 -10.09 -17.81 4.50
CA SER A 146 -11.12 -16.76 4.40
C SER A 146 -12.19 -17.25 3.42
N PRO A 147 -13.47 -17.34 3.82
CA PRO A 147 -14.52 -17.63 2.86
C PRO A 147 -14.43 -16.58 1.77
N ARG A 148 -14.19 -17.02 0.53
CA ARG A 148 -14.42 -16.18 -0.65
C ARG A 148 -15.92 -15.92 -0.63
N GLU A 149 -16.32 -14.82 -0.02
CA GLU A 149 -17.65 -14.28 -0.21
C GLU A 149 -17.84 -14.13 -1.71
N GLU A 150 -18.75 -14.94 -2.26
CA GLU A 150 -19.31 -14.79 -3.58
C GLU A 150 -19.85 -13.35 -3.70
N GLN A 151 -19.03 -12.45 -4.22
CA GLN A 151 -19.50 -11.28 -4.95
C GLN A 151 -19.16 -11.51 -6.42
N ALA A 152 -19.82 -12.53 -6.98
CA ALA A 152 -20.14 -12.57 -8.38
C ALA A 152 -21.63 -12.24 -8.51
N ASP A 153 -21.89 -11.23 -9.34
CA ASP A 153 -23.14 -10.98 -10.06
C ASP A 153 -24.13 -9.97 -9.48
N SER A 154 -23.82 -8.67 -9.66
CA SER A 154 -24.83 -7.64 -9.93
C SER A 154 -24.19 -6.38 -10.53
N ALA A 155 -23.59 -6.49 -11.72
CA ALA A 155 -23.16 -5.30 -12.45
C ALA A 155 -23.07 -5.48 -13.98
N VAL A 156 -23.99 -6.22 -14.61
CA VAL A 156 -24.25 -6.07 -16.06
C VAL A 156 -25.74 -6.31 -16.32
N GLU A 157 -26.57 -5.29 -16.15
CA GLU A 157 -27.80 -5.05 -16.92
C GLU A 157 -28.52 -3.80 -16.39
N THR A 158 -28.17 -2.63 -16.96
CA THR A 158 -29.13 -1.55 -17.27
C THR A 158 -28.35 -0.41 -17.91
N GLY A 159 -28.62 -0.14 -19.19
CA GLY A 159 -28.04 0.97 -19.92
C GLY A 159 -28.23 0.86 -21.42
N GLY A 160 -29.46 0.63 -21.86
CA GLY A 160 -29.87 1.06 -23.19
C GLY A 160 -30.26 2.53 -23.11
N GLU A 161 -29.63 3.37 -23.92
CA GLU A 161 -30.23 4.29 -24.92
C GLU A 161 -29.15 4.65 -25.96
#